data_AF-A0A453PWL2-F1
#
_entry.id   AF-A0A453PWL2-F1
#
_cell.length_a   1.000
_cell.length_b   1.000
_cell.length_c   1.000
_cell.angle_alpha   90.00
_cell.angle_beta   90.00
_cell.angle_gamma   90.00
#
_symmetry.space_group_name_H-M   'P 1'
#
loop_
_entity.id
_entity.type
_entity.pdbx_description
1 polymer ?
#
loop_
_entity_poly.entity_id
_entity_poly.type
_entity_poly.pdbx_seq_one_letter_code
_entity_poly.pdbx_strand_id
1 'polypeptide(L)'
;EVAEESGFDFSRDWTTVKNACMNFGRDRFDILKPLPRKDLQVLVGHGCPSMDPKVVFSAKLIRKLVHLDEGDVCSSCNLRNSCSRGYILTRKEDEARTLDVMRILLVYGFDHIKGTVENKPLLKLKSVKTVVRKLIHEIAKLSAVPIDPNLPPPVIRKLPPKVKQPPPPPKRRVGRDDVEMKKGDWLCPKYFNLSHL
;
A
#
# COMPACT_ATOMS: atom_id res chain seq x y z
N GLU A 1 -2.13 11.83 49.65
CA GLU A 1 -1.50 12.15 48.36
C GLU A 1 -2.29 11.46 47.27
N VAL A 2 -2.88 12.25 46.38
CA VAL A 2 -3.55 11.75 45.17
C VAL A 2 -2.43 11.39 44.21
N ALA A 3 -2.33 10.11 43.85
CA ALA A 3 -1.40 9.69 42.81
C ALA A 3 -1.72 10.47 41.54
N GLU A 4 -0.78 11.30 41.08
CA GLU A 4 -0.84 11.87 39.75
C GLU A 4 -0.82 10.71 38.75
N GLU A 5 -1.99 10.37 38.20
CA GLU A 5 -2.06 9.56 37.00
C GLU A 5 -1.34 10.37 35.90
N SER A 6 -0.11 9.98 35.63
CA SER A 6 0.67 10.48 34.50
C SER A 6 -0.05 10.05 33.22
N GLY A 7 -0.97 10.90 32.77
CA GLY A 7 -1.78 10.68 31.58
C GLY A 7 -0.91 10.32 30.39
N PHE A 8 -1.36 9.32 29.62
CA PHE A 8 -0.67 8.84 28.44
C PHE A 8 -0.60 9.95 27.37
N ASP A 9 0.59 10.51 27.15
CA ASP A 9 0.80 11.55 26.14
C ASP A 9 0.96 10.92 24.74
N PHE A 10 -0.15 10.88 24.00
CA PHE A 10 -0.22 10.39 22.62
C PHE A 10 0.74 11.10 21.65
N SER A 11 1.27 12.28 22.02
CA SER A 11 2.20 13.05 21.18
C SER A 11 3.66 12.65 21.37
N ARG A 12 4.08 12.29 22.60
CA ARG A 12 5.46 11.89 22.93
C ARG A 12 5.76 10.45 22.51
N ASP A 13 4.78 9.56 22.59
CA ASP A 13 4.93 8.12 22.30
C ASP A 13 4.25 7.67 21.00
N TRP A 14 4.23 8.53 19.98
CA TRP A 14 3.64 8.23 18.65
C TRP A 14 4.09 6.86 18.10
N THR A 15 5.39 6.53 18.20
CA THR A 15 5.91 5.27 17.67
C THR A 15 5.28 4.07 18.39
N THR A 16 5.11 4.17 19.70
CA THR A 16 4.46 3.16 20.54
C THR A 16 2.99 3.01 20.14
N VAL A 17 2.26 4.12 20.02
CA VAL A 17 0.84 4.11 19.62
C VAL A 17 0.66 3.54 18.21
N LYS A 18 1.48 3.99 17.26
CA LYS A 18 1.52 3.45 15.90
C LYS A 18 1.71 1.94 15.95
N ASN A 19 2.72 1.46 16.68
CA ASN A 19 3.02 0.04 16.76
C ASN A 19 1.86 -0.75 17.38
N ALA A 20 1.24 -0.24 18.44
CA ALA A 20 0.06 -0.84 19.05
C ALA A 20 -1.11 -0.95 18.06
N CYS A 21 -1.43 0.12 17.33
CA CYS A 21 -2.49 0.09 16.30
C CYS A 21 -2.16 -0.88 15.15
N MET A 22 -0.89 -1.00 14.78
CA MET A 22 -0.46 -1.96 13.75
C MET A 22 -0.52 -3.40 14.26
N ASN A 23 -0.23 -3.66 15.54
CA ASN A 23 -0.37 -4.99 16.13
C ASN A 23 -1.85 -5.36 16.26
N PHE A 24 -2.68 -4.43 16.75
CA PHE A 24 -4.13 -4.57 16.76
C PHE A 24 -4.68 -4.97 15.38
N GLY A 25 -4.25 -4.32 14.30
CA GLY A 25 -4.71 -4.67 12.95
C GLY A 25 -4.25 -6.05 12.45
N ARG A 26 -3.22 -6.65 13.07
CA ARG A 26 -2.81 -8.04 12.82
C ARG A 26 -3.61 -9.03 13.66
N ASP A 27 -3.81 -8.70 14.93
CA ASP A 27 -4.47 -9.57 15.91
C ASP A 27 -5.98 -9.66 15.62
N ARG A 28 -6.60 -8.54 15.23
CA ARG A 28 -8.03 -8.43 14.91
C ARG A 28 -8.32 -8.62 13.42
N PHE A 29 -7.92 -9.76 12.89
CA PHE A 29 -8.14 -10.13 11.49
C PHE A 29 -9.62 -10.33 11.12
N ASP A 30 -10.47 -10.47 12.13
CA ASP A 30 -11.93 -10.62 12.05
C ASP A 30 -12.66 -9.31 11.70
N ILE A 31 -12.07 -8.15 12.02
CA ILE A 31 -12.75 -6.84 11.95
C ILE A 31 -13.00 -6.35 10.52
N LEU A 32 -12.11 -6.64 9.56
CA LEU A 32 -12.25 -6.07 8.21
C LEU A 32 -13.58 -6.45 7.53
N LYS A 33 -13.99 -7.71 7.65
CA LYS A 33 -15.15 -8.27 6.95
C LYS A 33 -16.48 -7.57 7.31
N PRO A 34 -16.80 -7.30 8.60
CA PRO A 34 -18.01 -6.58 8.97
C PRO A 34 -17.98 -5.06 8.72
N LEU A 35 -16.85 -4.46 8.34
CA LEU A 35 -16.80 -3.02 8.08
C LEU A 35 -17.69 -2.61 6.88
N PRO A 36 -18.36 -1.45 6.93
CA PRO A 36 -19.21 -1.01 5.83
C PRO A 36 -18.40 -0.73 4.55
N ARG A 37 -18.66 -1.50 3.49
CA ARG A 37 -17.96 -1.35 2.19
C ARG A 37 -18.04 0.06 1.61
N LYS A 38 -19.19 0.73 1.74
CA LYS A 38 -19.39 2.11 1.26
C LYS A 38 -18.45 3.10 1.94
N ASP A 39 -18.23 2.93 3.25
CA ASP A 39 -17.31 3.78 4.00
C ASP A 39 -15.86 3.50 3.56
N LEU A 40 -15.49 2.23 3.37
CA LEU A 40 -14.18 1.87 2.82
C LEU A 40 -13.96 2.46 1.42
N GLN A 41 -14.97 2.46 0.53
CA GLN A 41 -14.88 3.09 -0.79
C GLN A 41 -14.55 4.58 -0.69
N VAL A 42 -15.26 5.33 0.16
CA VAL A 42 -15.00 6.76 0.37
C VAL A 42 -13.61 6.98 0.97
N LEU A 43 -13.15 6.10 1.87
CA LEU A 43 -11.84 6.23 2.52
C LEU A 43 -10.68 6.21 1.50
N VAL A 44 -10.78 5.38 0.46
CA VAL A 44 -9.67 5.16 -0.51
C VAL A 44 -9.97 5.60 -1.93
N GLY A 45 -11.17 6.15 -2.21
CA GLY A 45 -11.63 6.48 -3.55
C GLY A 45 -11.13 7.80 -4.14
N HIS A 46 -10.48 8.66 -3.35
CA HIS A 46 -10.04 9.99 -3.78
C HIS A 46 -8.51 10.11 -4.00
N GLY A 47 -7.83 8.97 -4.12
CA GLY A 47 -6.37 8.89 -4.23
C GLY A 47 -5.70 8.39 -2.94
N CYS A 48 -4.37 8.39 -2.93
CA CYS A 48 -3.59 7.96 -1.77
C CYS A 48 -3.40 9.14 -0.81
N PRO A 49 -3.46 8.93 0.52
CA PRO A 49 -3.23 10.01 1.48
C PRO A 49 -1.75 10.39 1.62
N SER A 50 -0.82 9.47 1.36
CA SER A 50 0.62 9.74 1.28
C SER A 50 1.30 8.83 0.26
N MET A 51 2.55 9.16 -0.12
CA MET A 51 3.39 8.34 -1.00
C MET A 51 4.17 7.24 -0.26
N ASP A 52 3.96 7.06 1.06
CA ASP A 52 4.59 5.97 1.79
C ASP A 52 4.25 4.62 1.12
N PRO A 53 5.26 3.79 0.77
CA PRO A 53 5.08 2.50 0.13
C PRO A 53 4.00 1.60 0.72
N LYS A 54 3.92 1.53 2.06
CA LYS A 54 2.98 0.66 2.76
C LYS A 54 1.59 1.28 2.74
N VAL A 55 1.48 2.60 2.84
CA VAL A 55 0.21 3.32 2.73
C VAL A 55 -0.39 3.16 1.33
N VAL A 56 0.40 3.39 0.28
CA VAL A 56 -0.03 3.22 -1.11
C VAL A 56 -0.46 1.78 -1.38
N PHE A 57 0.32 0.80 -0.91
CA PHE A 57 -0.03 -0.62 -1.05
C PHE A 57 -1.32 -0.97 -0.32
N SER A 58 -1.50 -0.54 0.93
CA SER A 58 -2.74 -0.77 1.69
C SER A 58 -3.95 -0.12 1.03
N ALA A 59 -3.83 1.10 0.50
CA ALA A 59 -4.93 1.76 -0.20
C ALA A 59 -5.36 0.96 -1.44
N LYS A 60 -4.40 0.46 -2.23
CA LYS A 60 -4.66 -0.41 -3.39
C LYS A 60 -5.36 -1.71 -3.00
N LEU A 61 -4.94 -2.36 -1.92
CA LEU A 61 -5.60 -3.58 -1.44
C LEU A 61 -7.05 -3.32 -1.04
N ILE A 62 -7.29 -2.21 -0.33
CA ILE A 62 -8.65 -1.85 0.07
C ILE A 62 -9.50 -1.54 -1.18
N ARG A 63 -8.97 -0.82 -2.17
CA ARG A 63 -9.68 -0.57 -3.45
C ARG A 63 -10.04 -1.86 -4.16
N LYS A 64 -9.12 -2.83 -4.23
CA LYS A 64 -9.38 -4.16 -4.77
C LYS A 64 -10.50 -4.87 -3.99
N LEU A 65 -10.48 -4.83 -2.66
CA LEU A 65 -11.51 -5.40 -1.79
C LEU A 65 -12.89 -4.78 -2.06
N VAL A 66 -12.95 -3.48 -2.31
CA VAL A 66 -14.22 -2.74 -2.50
C VAL A 66 -14.58 -2.50 -3.97
N HIS A 67 -13.89 -3.17 -4.89
CA HIS A 67 -14.12 -3.10 -6.33
C HIS A 67 -14.05 -1.67 -6.91
N LEU A 68 -13.08 -0.88 -6.46
CA LEU A 68 -12.73 0.39 -7.09
C LEU A 68 -11.61 0.19 -8.10
N ASP A 69 -11.77 0.79 -9.29
CA ASP A 69 -10.74 0.77 -10.32
C ASP A 69 -9.52 1.59 -9.90
N GLU A 70 -8.35 0.96 -9.89
CA GLU A 70 -7.11 1.61 -9.46
C GLU A 70 -6.67 2.70 -10.46
N GLY A 71 -6.92 2.51 -11.75
CA GLY A 71 -6.60 3.47 -12.79
C GLY A 71 -7.39 4.76 -12.62
N ASP A 72 -8.69 4.66 -12.39
CA ASP A 72 -9.58 5.81 -12.16
C ASP A 72 -9.23 6.58 -10.89
N VAL A 73 -8.90 5.86 -9.80
CA VAL A 73 -8.48 6.52 -8.56
C VAL A 73 -7.09 7.13 -8.69
N CYS A 74 -6.16 6.49 -9.41
CA CYS A 74 -4.83 7.07 -9.66
C CYS A 74 -4.87 8.28 -10.60
N SER A 75 -5.72 8.26 -11.63
CA SER A 75 -5.85 9.37 -12.60
C SER A 75 -6.34 10.65 -11.94
N SER A 76 -7.24 10.53 -10.96
CA SER A 76 -7.76 11.65 -10.16
C SER A 76 -6.90 12.00 -8.94
N CYS A 77 -5.86 11.22 -8.62
CA CYS A 77 -5.00 11.45 -7.45
C CYS A 77 -4.10 12.69 -7.65
N ASN A 78 -4.03 13.57 -6.65
CA ASN A 78 -3.15 14.75 -6.68
C ASN A 78 -1.66 14.40 -6.63
N LEU A 79 -1.30 13.21 -6.14
CA LEU A 79 0.08 12.75 -6.03
C LEU A 79 0.53 11.93 -7.25
N ARG A 80 -0.30 11.78 -8.29
CA ARG A 80 -0.06 10.83 -9.40
C ARG A 80 1.26 11.05 -10.13
N ASN A 81 1.66 12.31 -10.33
CA ASN A 81 2.85 12.67 -11.11
C ASN A 81 4.17 12.33 -10.39
N SER A 82 4.15 12.21 -9.06
CA SER A 82 5.31 11.90 -8.24
C SER A 82 5.24 10.51 -7.60
N CYS A 83 4.12 9.80 -7.75
CA CYS A 83 3.92 8.49 -7.16
C CYS A 83 4.64 7.41 -7.98
N SER A 84 5.77 6.91 -7.46
CA SER A 84 6.52 5.79 -8.06
C SER A 84 5.74 4.46 -8.15
N ARG A 85 4.55 4.40 -7.54
CA ARG A 85 3.63 3.25 -7.53
C ARG A 85 2.27 3.55 -8.15
N GLY A 86 2.11 4.69 -8.82
CA GLY A 86 0.88 5.04 -9.51
C GLY A 86 0.52 3.97 -10.56
N TYR A 87 -0.77 3.66 -10.71
CA TYR A 87 -1.31 2.71 -11.70
C TYR A 87 -0.85 1.24 -11.59
N ILE A 88 0.08 0.92 -10.69
CA ILE A 88 0.52 -0.46 -10.47
C ILE A 88 -0.57 -1.25 -9.73
N LEU A 89 -1.06 -2.33 -10.34
CA LEU A 89 -2.04 -3.23 -9.73
C LEU A 89 -1.39 -4.15 -8.68
N THR A 90 -2.15 -4.49 -7.64
CA THR A 90 -1.81 -5.55 -6.69
C THR A 90 -1.97 -6.92 -7.35
N ARG A 91 -1.26 -7.93 -6.86
CA ARG A 91 -1.36 -9.29 -7.41
C ARG A 91 -2.70 -9.93 -7.07
N LYS A 92 -3.04 -11.03 -7.76
CA LYS A 92 -4.31 -11.72 -7.56
C LYS A 92 -4.43 -12.28 -6.14
N GLU A 93 -3.32 -12.80 -5.61
CA GLU A 93 -3.20 -13.38 -4.27
C GLU A 93 -3.12 -12.37 -3.14
N ASP A 94 -2.89 -11.07 -3.44
CA ASP A 94 -2.84 -10.05 -2.40
C ASP A 94 -4.25 -9.69 -1.91
N GLU A 95 -4.49 -9.82 -0.61
CA GLU A 95 -5.78 -9.52 0.02
C GLU A 95 -5.63 -8.47 1.12
N ALA A 96 -6.62 -7.58 1.20
CA ALA A 96 -6.69 -6.59 2.27
C ALA A 96 -6.95 -7.25 3.62
N ARG A 97 -6.37 -6.68 4.68
CA ARG A 97 -6.59 -7.09 6.08
C ARG A 97 -6.97 -5.89 6.93
N THR A 98 -7.43 -6.13 8.16
CA THR A 98 -7.69 -5.06 9.15
C THR A 98 -6.48 -4.13 9.30
N LEU A 99 -5.27 -4.70 9.27
CA LEU A 99 -4.00 -3.96 9.23
C LEU A 99 -3.94 -2.86 8.17
N ASP A 100 -4.46 -3.13 6.97
CA ASP A 100 -4.41 -2.18 5.86
C ASP A 100 -5.34 -0.98 6.12
N VAL A 101 -6.53 -1.24 6.65
CA VAL A 101 -7.47 -0.17 7.06
C VAL A 101 -6.89 0.64 8.20
N MET A 102 -6.36 -0.02 9.24
CA MET A 102 -5.71 0.66 10.37
C MET A 102 -4.56 1.54 9.90
N ARG A 103 -3.74 1.08 8.94
CA ARG A 103 -2.65 1.88 8.37
C ARG A 103 -3.18 3.16 7.72
N ILE A 104 -4.25 3.10 6.93
CA ILE A 104 -4.84 4.29 6.31
C ILE A 104 -5.44 5.23 7.36
N LEU A 105 -6.18 4.68 8.34
CA LEU A 105 -6.78 5.49 9.41
C LEU A 105 -5.73 6.22 10.25
N LEU A 106 -4.59 5.58 10.55
CA LEU A 106 -3.48 6.22 11.25
C LEU A 106 -2.91 7.42 10.49
N VAL A 107 -2.83 7.35 9.16
CA VAL A 107 -2.36 8.47 8.34
C VAL A 107 -3.27 9.69 8.51
N TYR A 108 -4.58 9.50 8.56
CA TYR A 108 -5.52 10.60 8.80
C TYR A 108 -5.55 11.03 10.27
N GLY A 109 -5.57 10.08 11.21
CA GLY A 109 -5.71 10.34 12.65
C GLY A 109 -4.54 11.14 13.20
N PHE A 110 -3.33 10.89 12.74
CA PHE A 110 -2.11 11.55 13.24
C PHE A 110 -1.66 12.77 12.42
N ASP A 111 -2.45 13.21 11.44
CA ASP A 111 -2.04 14.34 10.58
C ASP A 111 -1.82 15.64 11.37
N HIS A 112 -2.63 15.88 12.41
CA HIS A 112 -2.51 17.06 13.25
C HIS A 112 -1.21 17.10 14.10
N ILE A 113 -0.57 15.94 14.34
CA ILE A 113 0.67 15.84 15.14
C ILE A 113 1.90 15.76 14.23
N LYS A 114 1.81 14.96 13.15
CA LYS A 114 2.97 14.57 12.34
C LYS A 114 2.88 15.01 10.88
N GLY A 115 1.78 15.64 10.46
CA GLY A 115 1.57 16.06 9.07
C GLY A 115 1.54 14.88 8.09
N THR A 116 1.06 13.71 8.53
CA THR A 116 1.15 12.43 7.82
C THR A 116 0.41 12.36 6.49
N VAL A 117 -0.61 13.19 6.26
CA VAL A 117 -1.32 13.26 4.98
C VAL A 117 -0.56 14.20 4.04
N GLU A 118 0.10 13.66 3.02
CA GLU A 118 0.75 14.46 1.98
C GLU A 118 -0.26 15.01 0.97
N ASN A 119 -1.32 14.25 0.67
CA ASN A 119 -2.41 14.67 -0.22
C ASN A 119 -3.39 15.61 0.50
N LYS A 120 -2.94 16.85 0.79
CA LYS A 120 -3.67 17.85 1.58
C LYS A 120 -5.11 18.13 1.13
N PRO A 121 -5.47 18.11 -0.17
CA PRO A 121 -6.86 18.25 -0.59
C PRO A 121 -7.83 17.25 0.05
N LEU A 122 -7.38 16.03 0.40
CA LEU A 122 -8.22 15.03 1.06
C LEU A 122 -8.75 15.49 2.43
N LEU A 123 -7.98 16.32 3.15
CA LEU A 123 -8.39 16.87 4.43
C LEU A 123 -9.55 17.87 4.31
N LYS A 124 -9.81 18.40 3.12
CA LYS A 124 -10.93 19.33 2.86
C LYS A 124 -12.23 18.59 2.54
N LEU A 125 -12.15 17.30 2.22
CA LEU A 125 -13.32 16.47 1.89
C LEU A 125 -14.09 16.09 3.14
N LYS A 126 -15.32 16.62 3.28
CA LYS A 126 -16.21 16.30 4.40
C LYS A 126 -16.55 14.81 4.48
N SER A 127 -16.78 14.17 3.32
CA SER A 127 -17.08 12.73 3.23
C SER A 127 -15.98 11.87 3.84
N VAL A 128 -14.71 12.12 3.48
CA VAL A 128 -13.54 11.42 4.03
C VAL A 128 -13.44 11.62 5.53
N LYS A 129 -13.57 12.87 6.01
CA LYS A 129 -13.54 13.20 7.44
C LYS A 129 -14.63 12.47 8.25
N THR A 130 -15.84 12.35 7.71
CA THR A 130 -16.94 11.63 8.35
C THR A 130 -16.64 10.14 8.41
N VAL A 131 -16.19 9.56 7.30
CA VAL A 131 -15.87 8.14 7.18
C VAL A 131 -14.71 7.73 8.08
N VAL A 132 -13.66 8.54 8.19
CA VAL A 132 -12.54 8.27 9.11
C VAL A 132 -13.04 8.14 10.54
N ARG A 133 -13.86 9.09 11.02
CA ARG A 133 -14.44 9.04 12.38
C ARG A 133 -15.35 7.83 12.56
N LYS A 134 -16.21 7.56 11.58
CA LYS A 134 -17.16 6.46 11.62
C LYS A 134 -16.43 5.11 11.66
N LEU A 135 -15.44 4.89 10.81
CA LEU A 135 -14.67 3.65 10.78
C LEU A 135 -13.89 3.43 12.07
N ILE A 136 -13.29 4.48 12.66
CA ILE A 136 -12.63 4.36 13.98
C ILE A 136 -13.64 3.90 15.05
N HIS A 137 -14.84 4.49 15.06
CA HIS A 137 -15.91 4.10 15.98
C HIS A 137 -16.37 2.64 15.76
N GLU A 138 -16.62 2.23 14.52
CA GLU A 138 -17.03 0.86 14.19
C GLU A 138 -15.94 -0.16 14.57
N ILE A 139 -14.68 0.15 14.29
CA ILE A 139 -13.55 -0.71 14.69
C ILE A 139 -13.49 -0.84 16.21
N ALA A 140 -13.66 0.26 16.95
CA ALA A 140 -13.70 0.22 18.42
C ALA A 140 -14.86 -0.66 18.93
N LYS A 141 -16.07 -0.51 18.35
CA LYS A 141 -17.24 -1.31 18.71
C LYS A 141 -17.03 -2.80 18.43
N LEU A 142 -16.53 -3.14 17.25
CA LEU A 142 -16.22 -4.53 16.87
C LEU A 142 -15.09 -5.09 17.74
N SER A 143 -14.16 -4.23 18.19
CA SER A 143 -13.06 -4.66 19.02
C SER A 143 -13.48 -5.13 20.42
N ALA A 144 -14.63 -4.68 20.92
CA ALA A 144 -15.17 -5.11 22.21
C ALA A 144 -15.72 -6.55 22.15
N VAL A 145 -15.97 -7.09 20.96
CA VAL A 145 -16.41 -8.47 20.76
C VAL A 145 -15.19 -9.38 20.67
N PRO A 146 -15.13 -10.50 21.44
CA PRO A 146 -14.08 -11.51 21.30
C PRO A 146 -14.05 -12.11 19.90
N ILE A 147 -12.87 -12.56 19.45
CA ILE A 147 -12.72 -13.27 18.18
C ILE A 147 -13.52 -14.59 18.28
N ASP A 148 -14.30 -14.90 17.24
CA ASP A 148 -14.98 -16.19 17.14
C ASP A 148 -13.93 -17.33 17.18
N PRO A 149 -13.99 -18.24 18.17
CA PRO A 149 -13.02 -19.31 18.31
C PRO A 149 -13.00 -20.28 17.12
N ASN A 150 -14.05 -20.31 16.29
CA ASN A 150 -14.13 -21.15 15.09
C ASN A 150 -13.54 -20.49 13.85
N LEU A 151 -13.16 -19.21 13.92
CA LEU A 151 -12.63 -18.49 12.77
C LEU A 151 -11.13 -18.84 12.59
N PRO A 152 -10.73 -19.44 11.45
CA PRO A 152 -9.34 -19.78 11.23
C PRO A 152 -8.50 -18.50 11.08
N PRO A 153 -7.26 -18.48 11.62
CA PRO A 153 -6.35 -17.37 11.41
C PRO A 153 -6.01 -17.21 9.92
N PRO A 154 -5.74 -15.98 9.45
CA PRO A 154 -5.47 -15.72 8.05
C PRO A 154 -4.20 -16.44 7.59
N VAL A 155 -4.28 -17.14 6.46
CA VAL A 155 -3.13 -17.82 5.85
C VAL A 155 -2.22 -16.77 5.21
N ILE A 156 -1.17 -16.37 5.93
CA ILE A 156 -0.13 -15.49 5.39
C ILE A 156 0.78 -16.32 4.50
N ARG A 157 0.52 -16.31 3.18
CA ARG A 157 1.41 -16.92 2.19
C ARG A 157 2.75 -16.18 2.20
N LYS A 158 3.76 -16.76 2.84
CA LYS A 158 5.14 -16.28 2.72
C LYS A 158 5.57 -16.51 1.28
N LEU A 159 6.19 -15.51 0.64
CA LEU A 159 6.86 -15.76 -0.63
C LEU A 159 7.86 -16.92 -0.41
N PRO A 160 7.92 -17.92 -1.31
CA PRO A 160 8.97 -18.92 -1.24
C PRO A 160 10.31 -18.17 -1.21
N PRO A 161 11.31 -18.66 -0.44
CA PRO A 161 12.62 -18.05 -0.42
C PRO A 161 13.07 -17.86 -1.87
N LYS A 162 13.49 -16.64 -2.24
CA LYS A 162 14.17 -16.45 -3.52
C LYS A 162 15.43 -17.31 -3.46
N VAL A 163 15.36 -18.50 -4.05
CA VAL A 163 16.54 -19.28 -4.36
C VAL A 163 17.41 -18.32 -5.16
N LYS A 164 18.60 -17.98 -4.64
CA LYS A 164 19.58 -17.21 -5.38
C LYS A 164 19.88 -18.05 -6.62
N GLN A 165 19.24 -17.74 -7.74
CA GLN A 165 19.64 -18.31 -9.00
C GLN A 165 21.12 -17.95 -9.18
N PRO A 166 21.99 -18.92 -9.50
CA PRO A 166 23.34 -18.59 -9.91
C PRO A 166 23.25 -17.51 -11.00
N PRO A 167 24.19 -16.54 -11.04
CA PRO A 167 24.21 -15.57 -12.11
C PRO A 167 24.11 -16.31 -13.45
N PRO A 168 23.24 -15.86 -14.37
CA PRO A 168 23.15 -16.49 -15.68
C PRO A 168 24.57 -16.54 -16.28
N PRO A 169 24.96 -17.66 -16.92
CA PRO A 169 26.27 -17.74 -17.54
C PRO A 169 26.44 -16.53 -18.47
N PRO A 170 27.63 -15.92 -18.52
CA PRO A 170 27.86 -14.76 -19.36
C PRO A 170 27.40 -15.11 -20.78
N LYS A 171 26.42 -14.35 -21.28
CA LYS A 171 25.98 -14.49 -22.67
C LYS A 171 27.22 -14.33 -23.53
N ARG A 172 27.59 -15.37 -24.29
CA ARG A 172 28.57 -15.21 -25.37
C ARG A 172 28.09 -14.03 -26.19
N ARG A 173 28.94 -13.00 -26.32
CA ARG A 173 28.71 -12.00 -27.37
C ARG A 173 28.80 -12.79 -28.67
N VAL A 174 27.66 -12.96 -29.33
CA VAL A 174 27.62 -13.42 -30.71
C VAL A 174 28.42 -12.39 -31.49
N GLY A 175 29.52 -12.79 -32.10
CA GLY A 175 30.30 -11.91 -32.95
C GLY A 175 29.40 -11.39 -34.08
N ARG A 176 29.70 -10.22 -34.63
CA ARG A 176 28.94 -9.67 -35.77
C ARG A 176 28.88 -10.67 -36.95
N ASP A 177 29.88 -11.55 -37.03
CA ASP A 177 30.05 -12.56 -38.07
C ASP A 177 29.29 -13.87 -37.78
N ASP A 178 28.80 -14.07 -36.55
CA ASP A 178 28.04 -15.26 -36.14
C ASP A 178 26.51 -15.08 -36.34
N VAL A 179 26.08 -13.97 -36.95
CA VAL A 179 24.68 -13.66 -37.24
C VAL A 179 24.39 -13.96 -38.71
N GLU A 180 23.68 -15.05 -39.00
CA GLU A 180 23.11 -15.28 -40.33
C GLU A 180 22.07 -14.19 -40.63
N MET A 181 22.44 -13.26 -41.50
CA MET A 181 21.58 -12.14 -41.93
C MET A 181 20.46 -12.65 -42.82
N LYS A 182 19.21 -12.29 -42.53
CA LYS A 182 18.08 -12.59 -43.41
C LYS A 182 17.95 -11.49 -44.47
N LYS A 183 17.47 -11.86 -45.66
CA LYS A 183 17.25 -10.91 -46.77
C LYS A 183 16.19 -9.88 -46.35
N GLY A 184 16.62 -8.68 -45.98
CA GLY A 184 15.75 -7.61 -45.46
C GLY A 184 16.31 -6.85 -44.27
N ASP A 185 17.38 -7.36 -43.63
CA ASP A 185 18.04 -6.66 -42.53
C ASP A 185 18.80 -5.43 -43.07
N TRP A 186 18.31 -4.23 -42.75
CA TRP A 186 18.88 -2.96 -43.22
C TRP A 186 20.03 -2.53 -42.29
N LEU A 187 21.25 -2.44 -42.83
CA LEU A 187 22.42 -1.95 -42.09
C LEU A 187 22.46 -0.42 -42.10
N CYS A 188 22.42 0.18 -40.91
CA CYS A 188 22.58 1.63 -40.76
C CYS A 188 24.01 2.06 -41.15
N PRO A 189 24.20 2.96 -42.15
CA PRO A 189 25.52 3.33 -42.65
C PRO A 189 26.43 4.04 -41.65
N LYS A 190 25.89 4.60 -40.56
CA LYS A 190 26.61 5.50 -39.63
C LYS A 190 27.63 4.82 -38.71
N TYR A 191 27.68 3.50 -38.64
CA TYR A 191 28.51 2.80 -37.64
C TYR A 191 29.40 1.70 -38.22
N PHE A 192 29.75 1.77 -39.51
CA PHE A 192 30.59 0.73 -40.11
C PHE A 192 32.10 0.86 -39.80
N ASN A 193 32.59 2.03 -39.36
CA ASN A 193 34.04 2.25 -39.17
C ASN A 193 34.37 2.93 -37.84
N LEU A 194 34.35 2.19 -36.74
CA LEU A 194 34.99 2.59 -35.48
C LEU A 194 35.69 1.36 -34.87
N SER A 195 36.69 0.88 -35.60
CA SER A 195 37.68 -0.08 -35.10
C SER A 195 38.95 0.05 -35.92
N HIS A 196 39.66 1.16 -35.73
CA HIS A 196 41.10 1.28 -35.93
C HIS A 196 41.56 2.56 -35.22
N LEU A 197 41.86 2.42 -33.93
CA LEU A 197 42.91 3.10 -33.14
C LEU A 197 42.77 2.66 -31.68
#